data_AF-A0A737I340-F1
#
_entry.id   AF-A0A737I340-F1
#
_cell.length_a   1.000
_cell.length_b   1.000
_cell.length_c   1.000
_cell.angle_alpha   90.00
_cell.angle_beta   90.00
_cell.angle_gamma   90.00
#
_symmetry.space_group_name_H-M   'P 1'
#
loop_
_entity.id
_entity.type
_entity.pdbx_description
1 polymer ?
#
loop_
_entity_poly.entity_id
_entity_poly.type
_entity_poly.pdbx_seq_one_letter_code
_entity_poly.pdbx_strand_id
1 'polypeptide(L)'
;MNFNTIFRWHLPFLFLILLTFRAAAADTLLILGDSLSAGYRMPASAAWPSLLNDKWQNKTSVVNASISGDTSQQGLARLSALLQQHQPRWVLVELGGNDGLRGFAPAQTEQTLRKIIQAVKAADAQPLLMQIHLPANYGRRYNESFSAIYPKLAKEFDIPLLPFFMEEVYLKPQWMQDDGIHPNRDAQPFIADWMAKQLTPFLS
;
A
#
# COMPACT_ATOMS: atom_id res chain seq x y z
N MET A 1 -28.89 -13.57 77.47
CA MET A 1 -28.01 -12.51 76.92
C MET A 1 -27.97 -12.68 75.41
N ASN A 2 -28.40 -11.64 74.71
CA ASN A 2 -28.36 -11.47 73.25
C ASN A 2 -26.92 -11.21 72.78
N PHE A 3 -26.63 -11.53 71.51
CA PHE A 3 -26.13 -10.62 70.46
C PHE A 3 -25.36 -11.37 69.34
N ASN A 4 -26.04 -11.55 68.21
CA ASN A 4 -25.69 -11.14 66.83
C ASN A 4 -24.34 -11.54 66.16
N THR A 5 -24.51 -12.40 65.13
CA THR A 5 -24.04 -12.27 63.73
C THR A 5 -22.64 -11.74 63.42
N ILE A 6 -21.79 -12.56 62.76
CA ILE A 6 -20.96 -12.09 61.62
C ILE A 6 -20.90 -13.19 60.55
N PHE A 7 -21.55 -12.88 59.42
CA PHE A 7 -21.48 -13.53 58.13
C PHE A 7 -20.08 -13.35 57.53
N ARG A 8 -19.37 -14.43 57.16
CA ARG A 8 -18.10 -14.32 56.42
C ARG A 8 -18.16 -15.17 55.16
N TRP A 9 -18.68 -14.57 54.09
CA TRP A 9 -18.43 -14.99 52.73
C TRP A 9 -16.92 -14.89 52.46
N HIS A 10 -16.26 -16.03 52.29
CA HIS A 10 -14.95 -16.10 51.67
C HIS A 10 -15.10 -16.89 50.37
N LEU A 11 -15.76 -16.28 49.37
CA LEU A 11 -15.46 -16.62 47.98
C LEU A 11 -14.14 -15.89 47.65
N PRO A 12 -13.00 -16.59 47.50
CA PRO A 12 -11.82 -15.94 46.95
C PRO A 12 -12.15 -15.55 45.51
N PHE A 13 -12.21 -14.25 45.28
CA PHE A 13 -12.35 -13.63 43.98
C PHE A 13 -11.12 -14.00 43.16
N LEU A 14 -11.21 -15.07 42.38
CA LEU A 14 -10.18 -15.50 41.44
C LEU A 14 -10.22 -14.53 40.24
N PHE A 15 -9.65 -13.34 40.41
CA PHE A 15 -9.37 -12.42 39.30
C PHE A 15 -8.22 -13.04 38.50
N LEU A 16 -8.55 -14.01 37.64
CA LEU A 16 -7.63 -14.55 36.65
C LEU A 16 -7.42 -13.45 35.61
N ILE A 17 -6.43 -12.58 35.85
CA ILE A 17 -5.93 -11.66 34.85
C ILE A 17 -5.31 -12.54 33.75
N LEU A 18 -6.11 -12.84 32.72
CA LEU A 18 -5.64 -13.33 31.44
C LEU A 18 -4.85 -12.19 30.77
N LEU A 19 -3.60 -12.01 31.20
CA LEU A 19 -2.58 -11.31 30.43
C LEU A 19 -2.37 -12.14 29.16
N THR A 20 -3.19 -11.88 28.16
CA THR A 20 -2.89 -12.30 26.80
C THR A 20 -1.66 -11.51 26.38
N PHE A 21 -0.49 -12.12 26.51
CA PHE A 21 0.69 -11.69 25.78
C PHE A 21 0.38 -11.89 24.29
N ARG A 22 -0.30 -10.92 23.67
CA ARG A 22 -0.17 -10.76 22.23
C ARG A 22 1.29 -10.41 22.00
N ALA A 23 2.05 -11.34 21.43
CA ALA A 23 3.29 -10.98 20.76
C ALA A 23 2.94 -9.81 19.84
N ALA A 24 3.60 -8.67 20.03
CA ALA A 24 3.41 -7.52 19.16
C ALA A 24 3.94 -7.92 17.77
N ALA A 25 3.07 -8.49 16.94
CA ALA A 25 3.37 -8.73 15.54
C ALA A 25 3.60 -7.37 14.89
N ALA A 26 4.65 -7.25 14.09
CA ALA A 26 4.92 -6.02 13.36
C ALA A 26 3.70 -5.68 12.49
N ASP A 27 3.29 -4.42 12.48
CA ASP A 27 2.23 -3.97 11.59
C ASP A 27 2.63 -4.23 10.14
N THR A 28 1.65 -4.53 9.30
CA THR A 28 1.89 -4.89 7.90
C THR A 28 1.47 -3.77 6.95
N LEU A 29 2.40 -3.38 6.08
CA LEU A 29 2.13 -2.60 4.87
C LEU A 29 2.00 -3.56 3.68
N LEU A 30 0.83 -3.63 3.08
CA LEU A 30 0.60 -4.34 1.82
C LEU A 30 0.81 -3.37 0.65
N ILE A 31 1.62 -3.74 -0.32
CA ILE A 31 1.78 -3.00 -1.58
C ILE A 31 0.95 -3.69 -2.65
N LEU A 32 -0.13 -3.03 -3.06
CA LEU A 32 -0.98 -3.40 -4.17
C LEU A 32 -0.54 -2.58 -5.39
N GLY A 33 0.48 -3.08 -6.09
CA GLY A 33 1.05 -2.38 -7.25
C GLY A 33 1.15 -3.19 -8.53
N ASP A 34 1.78 -2.59 -9.54
CA ASP A 34 2.09 -3.22 -10.82
C ASP A 34 3.60 -3.52 -10.98
N SER A 35 4.11 -3.52 -12.22
CA SER A 35 5.53 -3.63 -12.58
C SER A 35 6.47 -2.67 -11.85
N LEU A 36 6.03 -1.45 -11.54
CA LEU A 36 6.87 -0.46 -10.85
C LEU A 36 7.19 -0.88 -9.41
N SER A 37 6.32 -1.69 -8.81
CA SER A 37 6.49 -2.26 -7.48
C SER A 37 6.92 -3.73 -7.49
N ALA A 38 6.54 -4.50 -8.51
CA ALA A 38 6.89 -5.93 -8.64
C ALA A 38 8.37 -6.16 -8.96
N GLY A 39 9.04 -5.19 -9.58
CA GLY A 39 10.38 -5.35 -10.14
C GLY A 39 10.32 -5.96 -11.54
N TYR A 40 9.98 -5.14 -12.54
CA TYR A 40 9.91 -5.59 -13.93
C TYR A 40 11.24 -6.20 -14.41
N ARG A 41 11.18 -7.46 -14.90
CA ARG A 41 12.31 -8.24 -15.40
C ARG A 41 13.48 -8.36 -14.42
N MET A 42 13.21 -8.34 -13.12
CA MET A 42 14.19 -8.61 -12.07
C MET A 42 13.62 -9.54 -10.99
N PRO A 43 14.47 -10.17 -10.17
CA PRO A 43 14.00 -10.93 -9.02
C PRO A 43 13.25 -10.03 -8.02
N ALA A 44 12.22 -10.55 -7.37
CA ALA A 44 11.46 -9.80 -6.36
C ALA A 44 12.33 -9.27 -5.21
N SER A 45 13.41 -9.99 -4.85
CA SER A 45 14.38 -9.56 -3.83
C SER A 45 15.21 -8.35 -4.24
N ALA A 46 15.24 -8.00 -5.52
CA ALA A 46 15.92 -6.81 -6.02
C ALA A 46 14.99 -5.59 -6.10
N ALA A 47 13.67 -5.79 -6.04
CA ALA A 47 12.69 -4.70 -6.13
C ALA A 47 12.64 -3.86 -4.85
N TRP A 48 12.33 -2.58 -4.99
CA TRP A 48 12.29 -1.63 -3.88
C TRP A 48 11.45 -2.07 -2.68
N PRO A 49 10.32 -2.80 -2.82
CA PRO A 49 9.57 -3.26 -1.65
C PRO A 49 10.36 -4.22 -0.76
N SER A 50 11.18 -5.09 -1.36
CA SER A 50 12.04 -6.02 -0.62
C SER A 50 13.14 -5.25 0.11
N LEU A 51 13.76 -4.28 -0.57
CA LEU A 51 14.79 -3.43 0.02
C LEU A 51 14.23 -2.55 1.15
N LEU A 52 12.99 -2.10 1.01
CA LEU A 52 12.27 -1.36 2.05
C LEU A 52 11.97 -2.26 3.26
N ASN A 53 11.53 -3.50 3.02
CA ASN A 53 11.33 -4.49 4.08
C ASN A 53 12.62 -4.72 4.89
N ASP A 54 13.74 -4.93 4.20
CA ASP A 54 15.05 -5.14 4.84
C ASP A 54 15.49 -3.94 5.67
N LYS A 55 15.14 -2.73 5.22
CA LYS A 55 15.43 -1.47 5.93
C LYS A 55 14.57 -1.31 7.20
N TRP A 56 13.30 -1.68 7.16
CA TRP A 56 12.39 -1.53 8.29
C TRP A 56 12.43 -2.69 9.28
N GLN A 57 12.91 -3.86 8.85
CA GLN A 57 13.08 -5.05 9.69
C GLN A 57 11.80 -5.34 10.50
N ASN A 58 11.91 -5.29 11.83
CA ASN A 58 10.83 -5.67 12.74
C ASN A 58 9.85 -4.52 13.05
N LYS A 59 10.03 -3.32 12.48
CA LYS A 59 9.13 -2.18 12.73
C LYS A 59 7.83 -2.29 11.95
N THR A 60 7.93 -2.61 10.67
CA THR A 60 6.79 -2.75 9.77
C THR A 60 7.14 -3.79 8.72
N SER A 61 6.33 -4.84 8.63
CA SER A 61 6.47 -5.87 7.59
C SER A 61 5.92 -5.35 6.27
N VAL A 62 6.71 -5.44 5.20
CA VAL A 62 6.29 -5.01 3.86
C VAL A 62 5.97 -6.25 3.02
N VAL A 63 4.69 -6.39 2.65
CA VAL A 63 4.22 -7.44 1.76
C VAL A 63 4.10 -6.88 0.35
N ASN A 64 4.99 -7.32 -0.55
CA ASN A 64 4.89 -6.98 -1.97
C ASN A 64 3.90 -7.92 -2.67
N ALA A 65 2.66 -7.46 -2.88
CA ALA A 65 1.67 -8.20 -3.64
C ALA A 65 1.59 -7.71 -5.09
N SER A 66 2.60 -7.02 -5.60
CA SER A 66 2.54 -6.40 -6.93
C SER A 66 2.74 -7.41 -8.05
N ILE A 67 2.07 -7.19 -9.19
CA ILE A 67 2.16 -8.07 -10.36
C ILE A 67 2.42 -7.22 -11.60
N SER A 68 3.49 -7.55 -12.34
CA SER A 68 3.82 -6.84 -13.58
C SER A 68 2.67 -6.92 -14.60
N GLY A 69 2.23 -5.77 -15.10
CA GLY A 69 1.16 -5.66 -16.09
C GLY A 69 -0.27 -5.64 -15.52
N ASP A 70 -0.43 -5.65 -14.19
CA ASP A 70 -1.75 -5.52 -13.55
C ASP A 70 -2.38 -4.17 -13.88
N THR A 71 -3.65 -4.22 -14.26
CA THR A 71 -4.55 -3.06 -14.26
C THR A 71 -5.19 -2.86 -12.89
N SER A 72 -5.81 -1.70 -12.69
CA SER A 72 -6.64 -1.42 -11.52
C SER A 72 -7.69 -2.51 -11.29
N GLN A 73 -8.29 -3.03 -12.36
CA GLN A 73 -9.31 -4.09 -12.27
C GLN A 73 -8.73 -5.43 -11.83
N GLN A 74 -7.53 -5.78 -12.31
CA GLN A 74 -6.85 -7.01 -11.90
C GLN A 74 -6.40 -6.93 -10.43
N GLY A 75 -5.89 -5.77 -10.00
CA GLY A 75 -5.60 -5.50 -8.60
C GLY A 75 -6.83 -5.62 -7.69
N LEU A 76 -7.96 -5.05 -8.10
CA LEU A 76 -9.23 -5.17 -7.38
C LEU A 76 -9.67 -6.62 -7.22
N ALA A 77 -9.54 -7.44 -8.28
CA ALA A 77 -10.00 -8.83 -8.28
C ALA A 77 -9.29 -9.71 -7.22
N ARG A 78 -8.02 -9.42 -6.91
CA ARG A 78 -7.22 -10.15 -5.92
C ARG A 78 -7.22 -9.54 -4.53
N LEU A 79 -7.70 -8.30 -4.38
CA LEU A 79 -7.60 -7.55 -3.13
C LEU A 79 -8.27 -8.24 -1.94
N SER A 80 -9.46 -8.82 -2.11
CA SER A 80 -10.19 -9.45 -1.00
C SER A 80 -9.40 -10.60 -0.36
N ALA A 81 -8.79 -11.46 -1.18
CA ALA A 81 -7.97 -12.56 -0.69
C ALA A 81 -6.70 -12.04 0.02
N LEU A 82 -6.07 -11.00 -0.52
CA LEU A 82 -4.87 -10.39 0.08
C LEU A 82 -5.17 -9.74 1.44
N LEU A 83 -6.30 -9.04 1.57
CA LEU A 83 -6.73 -8.44 2.84
C LEU A 83 -6.99 -9.52 3.90
N GLN A 84 -7.64 -10.61 3.53
CA GLN A 84 -7.89 -11.74 4.45
C GLN A 84 -6.60 -12.44 4.86
N GLN A 85 -5.70 -12.67 3.91
CA GLN A 85 -4.45 -13.39 4.14
C GLN A 85 -3.47 -12.60 5.01
N HIS A 86 -3.31 -11.30 4.73
CA HIS A 86 -2.25 -10.50 5.33
C HIS A 86 -2.72 -9.58 6.46
N GLN A 87 -4.03 -9.34 6.59
CA GLN A 87 -4.63 -8.44 7.58
C GLN A 87 -3.81 -7.14 7.76
N PRO A 88 -3.54 -6.41 6.67
CA PRO A 88 -2.60 -5.29 6.71
C PRO A 88 -3.18 -4.12 7.50
N ARG A 89 -2.31 -3.37 8.19
CA ARG A 89 -2.69 -2.09 8.80
C ARG A 89 -2.78 -0.98 7.73
N TRP A 90 -1.94 -1.06 6.70
CA TRP A 90 -1.92 -0.11 5.58
C TRP A 90 -1.88 -0.83 4.23
N VAL A 91 -2.51 -0.23 3.22
CA VAL A 91 -2.41 -0.69 1.83
C VAL A 91 -1.96 0.46 0.94
N LEU A 92 -0.75 0.37 0.39
CA LEU A 92 -0.29 1.27 -0.66
C LEU A 92 -0.85 0.80 -2.00
N VAL A 93 -1.62 1.66 -2.65
CA VAL A 93 -2.20 1.43 -3.97
C VAL A 93 -1.37 2.18 -5.01
N GLU A 94 -0.67 1.42 -5.84
CA GLU A 94 0.17 1.88 -6.95
C GLU A 94 -0.34 1.23 -8.24
N LEU A 95 -1.54 1.62 -8.69
CA LEU A 95 -2.21 1.00 -9.83
C LEU A 95 -2.82 2.05 -10.75
N GLY A 96 -2.98 1.67 -12.01
CA GLY A 96 -3.59 2.49 -13.06
C GLY A 96 -2.65 2.74 -14.23
N GLY A 97 -1.33 2.63 -14.05
CA GLY A 97 -0.35 2.80 -15.12
C GLY A 97 -0.71 1.98 -16.36
N ASN A 98 -0.97 0.67 -16.18
CA ASN A 98 -1.39 -0.20 -17.28
C ASN A 98 -2.76 0.14 -17.88
N ASP A 99 -3.73 0.62 -17.10
CA ASP A 99 -5.02 1.08 -17.62
C ASP A 99 -4.83 2.26 -18.59
N GLY A 100 -4.01 3.22 -18.16
CA GLY A 100 -3.66 4.40 -18.94
C GLY A 100 -2.87 4.05 -20.20
N LEU A 101 -1.85 3.21 -20.07
CA LEU A 101 -1.04 2.74 -21.20
C LEU A 101 -1.84 1.94 -22.23
N ARG A 102 -2.92 1.26 -21.79
CA ARG A 102 -3.87 0.53 -22.67
C ARG A 102 -5.01 1.40 -23.20
N GLY A 103 -5.06 2.68 -22.83
CA GLY A 103 -6.06 3.63 -23.32
C GLY A 103 -7.46 3.42 -22.76
N PHE A 104 -7.60 2.77 -21.59
CA PHE A 104 -8.90 2.66 -20.93
C PHE A 104 -9.44 4.05 -20.54
N ALA A 105 -10.76 4.19 -20.44
CA ALA A 105 -11.34 5.47 -20.10
C ALA A 105 -10.94 5.87 -18.66
N PRO A 106 -10.43 7.09 -18.41
CA PRO A 106 -10.04 7.53 -17.06
C PRO A 106 -11.13 7.31 -16.00
N ALA A 107 -12.40 7.50 -16.37
CA ALA A 107 -13.54 7.25 -15.49
C ALA A 107 -13.67 5.77 -15.02
N GLN A 108 -13.28 4.81 -15.86
CA GLN A 108 -13.29 3.38 -15.50
C GLN A 108 -12.18 3.07 -14.48
N THR A 109 -10.99 3.63 -14.68
CA THR A 109 -9.88 3.53 -13.73
C THR A 109 -10.24 4.18 -12.41
N GLU A 110 -10.82 5.40 -12.42
CA GLU A 110 -11.31 6.09 -11.23
C GLU A 110 -12.33 5.24 -10.46
N GLN A 111 -13.34 4.70 -11.15
CA GLN A 111 -14.36 3.87 -10.51
C GLN A 111 -13.76 2.61 -9.86
N THR A 112 -12.74 2.04 -10.49
CA THR A 112 -12.08 0.83 -9.98
C THR A 112 -11.19 1.13 -8.78
N LEU A 113 -10.38 2.19 -8.84
CA LEU A 113 -9.58 2.65 -7.71
C LEU A 113 -10.46 3.06 -6.52
N ARG A 114 -11.63 3.69 -6.77
CA ARG A 114 -12.63 3.95 -5.74
C ARG A 114 -13.06 2.68 -5.00
N LYS A 115 -13.36 1.60 -5.75
CA LYS A 115 -13.74 0.31 -5.16
C LYS A 115 -12.60 -0.31 -4.35
N ILE A 116 -11.35 -0.19 -4.83
CA ILE A 116 -10.16 -0.63 -4.09
C ILE A 116 -10.09 0.10 -2.74
N ILE A 117 -10.15 1.44 -2.75
CA ILE A 117 -10.07 2.26 -1.54
C ILE A 117 -11.20 1.90 -0.56
N GLN A 118 -12.43 1.74 -1.05
CA GLN A 118 -13.57 1.31 -0.24
C GLN A 118 -13.34 -0.07 0.39
N ALA A 119 -12.84 -1.04 -0.37
CA ALA A 119 -12.57 -2.38 0.14
C ALA A 119 -11.46 -2.39 1.20
N VAL A 120 -10.41 -1.57 1.03
CA VAL A 120 -9.35 -1.40 2.04
C VAL A 120 -9.93 -0.83 3.34
N LYS A 121 -10.71 0.26 3.27
CA LYS A 121 -11.33 0.86 4.48
C LYS A 121 -12.33 -0.10 5.15
N ALA A 122 -13.07 -0.89 4.36
CA ALA A 122 -14.02 -1.87 4.88
C ALA A 122 -13.34 -3.06 5.58
N ALA A 123 -12.04 -3.27 5.36
CA ALA A 123 -11.22 -4.24 6.06
C ALA A 123 -10.44 -3.63 7.25
N ASP A 124 -10.85 -2.44 7.71
CA ASP A 124 -10.21 -1.69 8.80
C ASP A 124 -8.72 -1.36 8.56
N ALA A 125 -8.30 -1.33 7.29
CA ALA A 125 -6.96 -0.93 6.87
C ALA A 125 -6.96 0.52 6.35
N GLN A 126 -5.81 1.20 6.46
CA GLN A 126 -5.63 2.55 5.95
C GLN A 126 -5.08 2.54 4.52
N PRO A 127 -5.85 3.00 3.51
CA PRO A 127 -5.35 3.13 2.15
C PRO A 127 -4.40 4.32 2.03
N LEU A 128 -3.29 4.11 1.33
CA LEU A 128 -2.36 5.12 0.86
C LEU A 128 -2.39 5.08 -0.66
N LEU A 129 -2.56 6.21 -1.34
CA LEU A 129 -2.64 6.26 -2.80
C LEU A 129 -1.35 6.87 -3.36
N MET A 130 -0.82 6.32 -4.44
CA MET A 130 0.28 6.94 -5.19
C MET A 130 -0.26 7.67 -6.43
N GLN A 131 0.22 8.89 -6.67
CA GLN A 131 0.00 9.59 -7.93
C GLN A 131 0.64 8.79 -9.08
N ILE A 132 -0.05 8.68 -10.21
CA ILE A 132 0.50 8.07 -11.43
C ILE A 132 0.45 9.09 -12.58
N HIS A 133 1.54 9.15 -13.34
CA HIS A 133 1.62 9.91 -14.59
C HIS A 133 1.93 8.98 -15.75
N LEU A 134 1.30 9.25 -16.89
CA LEU A 134 1.57 8.55 -18.14
C LEU A 134 2.57 9.33 -18.99
N PRO A 135 3.30 8.65 -19.89
CA PRO A 135 4.16 9.31 -20.87
C PRO A 135 3.43 10.38 -21.71
N ALA A 136 4.14 11.43 -22.12
CA ALA A 136 3.56 12.60 -22.79
C ALA A 136 2.90 12.29 -24.15
N ASN A 137 3.25 11.18 -24.79
CA ASN A 137 2.76 10.77 -26.11
C ASN A 137 1.30 10.27 -26.11
N TYR A 138 0.65 10.14 -24.96
CA TYR A 138 -0.77 9.74 -24.85
C TYR A 138 -1.76 10.89 -25.04
N GLY A 139 -1.26 12.11 -25.28
CA GLY A 139 -2.07 13.29 -25.56
C GLY A 139 -2.47 14.04 -24.30
N ARG A 140 -2.33 15.37 -24.35
CA ARG A 140 -2.49 16.27 -23.20
C ARG A 140 -3.80 16.08 -22.45
N ARG A 141 -4.93 16.07 -23.16
CA ARG A 141 -6.27 15.94 -22.55
C ARG A 141 -6.45 14.62 -21.81
N TYR A 142 -5.94 13.53 -22.37
CA TYR A 142 -6.02 12.21 -21.75
C TYR A 142 -5.16 12.17 -20.49
N ASN A 143 -3.90 12.61 -20.58
CA ASN A 143 -3.00 12.67 -19.43
C ASN A 143 -3.52 13.54 -18.30
N GLU A 144 -4.03 14.75 -18.60
CA GLU A 144 -4.62 15.64 -17.59
C GLU A 144 -5.83 14.99 -16.90
N SER A 145 -6.71 14.35 -17.68
CA SER A 145 -7.89 13.66 -17.13
C SER A 145 -7.50 12.45 -16.29
N PHE A 146 -6.48 11.70 -16.72
CA PHE A 146 -5.98 10.51 -16.05
C PHE A 146 -5.26 10.86 -14.74
N SER A 147 -4.33 11.83 -14.76
CA SER A 147 -3.60 12.22 -13.56
C SER A 147 -4.49 12.87 -12.50
N ALA A 148 -5.59 13.53 -12.92
CA ALA A 148 -6.55 14.16 -12.00
C ALA A 148 -7.37 13.16 -11.17
N ILE A 149 -7.38 11.87 -11.52
CA ILE A 149 -8.08 10.81 -10.78
C ILE A 149 -7.56 10.73 -9.33
N TYR A 150 -6.23 10.69 -9.17
CA TYR A 150 -5.58 10.42 -7.90
C TYR A 150 -5.83 11.50 -6.83
N PRO A 151 -5.62 12.81 -7.09
CA PRO A 151 -5.94 13.86 -6.11
C PRO A 151 -7.44 13.97 -5.84
N LYS A 152 -8.30 13.67 -6.82
CA LYS A 152 -9.74 13.61 -6.61
C LYS A 152 -10.12 12.52 -5.62
N LEU A 153 -9.63 11.29 -5.82
CA LEU A 153 -9.90 10.16 -4.91
C LEU A 153 -9.28 10.37 -3.53
N ALA A 154 -8.05 10.89 -3.46
CA ALA A 154 -7.39 11.17 -2.19
C ALA A 154 -8.21 12.16 -1.34
N LYS A 155 -8.73 13.23 -1.98
CA LYS A 155 -9.62 14.20 -1.33
C LYS A 155 -10.99 13.61 -0.98
N GLU A 156 -11.58 12.82 -1.88
CA GLU A 156 -12.89 12.19 -1.67
C GLU A 156 -12.91 11.28 -0.44
N PHE A 157 -11.83 10.52 -0.22
CA PHE A 157 -11.74 9.54 0.86
C PHE A 157 -10.98 10.03 2.09
N ASP A 158 -10.42 11.24 2.04
CA ASP A 158 -9.52 11.82 3.05
C ASP A 158 -8.36 10.86 3.37
N ILE A 159 -7.56 10.54 2.34
CA ILE A 159 -6.45 9.59 2.44
C ILE A 159 -5.15 10.21 1.93
N PRO A 160 -3.98 9.76 2.43
CA PRO A 160 -2.69 10.22 1.92
C PRO A 160 -2.52 9.98 0.42
N LEU A 161 -2.00 10.99 -0.28
CA LEU A 161 -1.53 10.90 -1.66
C LEU A 161 -0.01 11.06 -1.68
N LEU A 162 0.70 9.99 -2.01
CA LEU A 162 2.13 10.01 -2.26
C LEU A 162 2.40 10.57 -3.67
N PRO A 163 3.47 11.37 -3.85
CA PRO A 163 3.93 11.75 -5.18
C PRO A 163 4.35 10.53 -6.02
N PHE A 164 4.59 10.73 -7.31
CA PHE A 164 5.03 9.67 -8.20
C PHE A 164 6.56 9.57 -8.20
N PHE A 165 7.15 8.56 -7.57
CA PHE A 165 8.62 8.44 -7.48
C PHE A 165 9.33 8.41 -8.84
N MET A 166 8.63 7.96 -9.89
CA MET A 166 9.19 7.93 -11.24
C MET A 166 9.52 9.33 -11.77
N GLU A 167 8.92 10.39 -11.26
CA GLU A 167 9.29 11.77 -11.61
C GLU A 167 10.78 12.06 -11.33
N GLU A 168 11.34 11.51 -10.26
CA GLU A 168 12.76 11.63 -9.95
C GLU A 168 13.62 10.61 -10.71
N VAL A 169 13.05 9.43 -11.01
CA VAL A 169 13.76 8.36 -11.74
C VAL A 169 13.94 8.73 -13.21
N TYR A 170 12.93 9.30 -13.87
CA TYR A 170 12.98 9.70 -15.27
C TYR A 170 14.10 10.72 -15.57
N LEU A 171 14.56 11.47 -14.56
CA LEU A 171 15.66 12.44 -14.71
C LEU A 171 17.04 11.77 -14.82
N LYS A 172 17.14 10.45 -14.62
CA LYS A 172 18.39 9.70 -14.59
C LYS A 172 18.32 8.54 -15.60
N PRO A 173 18.77 8.75 -16.85
CA PRO A 173 18.73 7.72 -17.89
C PRO A 173 19.38 6.39 -17.47
N GLN A 174 20.43 6.45 -16.65
CA GLN A 174 21.11 5.27 -16.10
C GLN A 174 20.27 4.45 -15.12
N TRP A 175 19.11 4.95 -14.69
CA TRP A 175 18.15 4.26 -13.82
C TRP A 175 16.96 3.69 -14.59
N MET A 176 16.88 3.91 -15.90
CA MET A 176 15.81 3.38 -16.74
C MET A 176 16.26 2.09 -17.44
N GLN A 177 15.29 1.22 -17.74
CA GLN A 177 15.48 0.12 -18.68
C GLN A 177 15.34 0.62 -20.13
N ASP A 178 15.73 -0.22 -21.09
CA ASP A 178 15.72 0.10 -22.52
C ASP A 178 14.32 0.44 -23.07
N ASP A 179 13.25 0.04 -22.37
CA ASP A 179 11.87 0.37 -22.75
C ASP A 179 11.45 1.81 -22.41
N GLY A 180 12.26 2.54 -21.64
CA GLY A 180 12.00 3.93 -21.24
C GLY A 180 10.81 4.11 -20.30
N ILE A 181 10.24 3.03 -19.75
CA ILE A 181 9.07 3.05 -18.85
C ILE A 181 9.47 2.54 -17.48
N HIS A 182 10.26 1.47 -17.40
CA HIS A 182 10.55 0.79 -16.15
C HIS A 182 11.88 1.22 -15.52
N PRO A 183 11.93 1.37 -14.19
CA PRO A 183 13.21 1.51 -13.49
C PRO A 183 14.02 0.21 -13.61
N ASN A 184 15.33 0.34 -13.77
CA ASN A 184 16.26 -0.78 -13.72
C ASN A 184 16.64 -1.11 -12.27
N ARG A 185 17.57 -2.05 -12.09
CA ARG A 185 18.01 -2.52 -10.77
C ARG A 185 18.73 -1.43 -9.96
N ASP A 186 19.45 -0.54 -10.62
CA ASP A 186 20.27 0.50 -9.96
C ASP A 186 19.41 1.62 -9.35
N ALA A 187 18.17 1.75 -9.82
CA ALA A 187 17.17 2.67 -9.27
C ALA A 187 16.56 2.18 -7.96
N GLN A 188 16.51 0.86 -7.72
CA GLN A 188 15.70 0.26 -6.64
C GLN A 188 16.12 0.71 -5.23
N PRO A 189 17.43 0.84 -4.90
CA PRO A 189 17.83 1.38 -3.60
C PRO A 189 17.36 2.81 -3.36
N PHE A 190 17.44 3.66 -4.40
CA PHE A 190 16.94 5.03 -4.33
C PHE A 190 15.42 5.06 -4.11
N ILE A 191 14.66 4.26 -4.86
CA ILE A 191 13.20 4.19 -4.70
C ILE A 191 12.85 3.71 -3.28
N ALA A 192 13.57 2.73 -2.74
CA ALA A 192 13.33 2.26 -1.37
C ALA A 192 13.59 3.35 -0.32
N ASP A 193 14.67 4.13 -0.45
CA ASP A 193 14.95 5.26 0.44
C ASP A 193 13.90 6.37 0.32
N TRP A 194 13.50 6.66 -0.91
CA TRP A 194 12.45 7.65 -1.20
C TRP A 194 11.12 7.23 -0.57
N MET A 195 10.69 5.98 -0.80
CA MET A 195 9.47 5.42 -0.24
C MET A 195 9.52 5.38 1.29
N ALA A 196 10.65 5.03 1.89
CA ALA A 196 10.82 5.05 3.34
C ALA A 196 10.54 6.46 3.90
N LYS A 197 11.11 7.49 3.28
CA LYS A 197 10.91 8.90 3.67
C LYS A 197 9.45 9.34 3.53
N GLN A 198 8.80 8.99 2.42
CA GLN A 198 7.41 9.39 2.16
C GLN A 198 6.38 8.63 3.01
N LEU A 199 6.64 7.37 3.34
CA LEU A 199 5.71 6.53 4.09
C LEU A 199 5.80 6.76 5.60
N THR A 200 7.01 7.04 6.14
CA THR A 200 7.23 7.16 7.60
C THR A 200 6.21 8.06 8.32
N PRO A 201 5.79 9.24 7.79
CA PRO A 201 4.80 10.09 8.46
C PRO A 201 3.40 9.46 8.62
N PHE A 202 3.08 8.41 7.86
CA PHE A 202 1.76 7.77 7.85
C PHE A 202 1.72 6.42 8.57
N LEU A 203 2.88 5.85 8.92
CA LEU A 203 3.00 4.50 9.48
C LEU A 203 3.24 4.46 11.00
N SER A 204 2.64 5.40 11.73
CA SER A 204 2.66 5.45 13.20
C SER A 204 1.54 4.62 13.81
#